data_AF-A0A7X9G8Z0-F1
#
_entry.id   AF-A0A7X9G8Z0-F1
#
_cell.length_a   1.000
_cell.length_b   1.000
_cell.length_c   1.000
_cell.angle_alpha   90.00
_cell.angle_beta   90.00
_cell.angle_gamma   90.00
#
_symmetry.space_group_name_H-M   'P 1'
#
loop_
_entity.id
_entity.type
_entity.pdbx_description
1 polymer ?
#
loop_
_entity_poly.entity_id
_entity_poly.type
_entity_poly.pdbx_seq_one_letter_code
_entity_poly.pdbx_strand_id
1 'polypeptide(L)'
;SASDYWRLADHFNASRFEANEIVEFAIANGMRYLSFPARGCDGFCLFNSQLSDFTSAKAPAGRDLVGEIASVCEYHGIGLCLQYSYNQDWHHPNAPGSKAEKAVLDLDAYLDYVFNQISELLTQYGPIAAIRLDGFDAPLANNSQDKRCQDKRCQDLYDLIHHLQPQTLVAYQQGLLGSEDFFSANHCLPNEEDADCGFFFIHGDRPHELYTSLTPGFWGYAAELAGKHLRSKQIWALLEQTAPSQTNLLLNTALMPDGSLDLEDINELLTVGERIEKNGFPLV
;
A
#
# COMPACT_ATOMS: atom_id res chain seq x y z
N SER A 1 -15.41 -20.40 -1.08
CA SER A 1 -14.23 -20.92 -1.81
C SER A 1 -13.47 -19.76 -2.45
N ALA A 2 -12.27 -19.95 -3.02
CA ALA A 2 -11.59 -18.87 -3.76
C ALA A 2 -12.42 -18.39 -4.96
N SER A 3 -13.09 -19.32 -5.65
CA SER A 3 -14.02 -19.00 -6.74
C SER A 3 -15.19 -18.12 -6.28
N ASP A 4 -15.78 -18.39 -5.11
CA ASP A 4 -16.86 -17.54 -4.57
C ASP A 4 -16.37 -16.14 -4.24
N TYR A 5 -15.11 -16.00 -3.78
CA TYR A 5 -14.51 -14.70 -3.47
C TYR A 5 -14.30 -13.87 -4.74
N TRP A 6 -13.79 -14.45 -5.83
CA TRP A 6 -13.57 -13.71 -7.07
C TRP A 6 -14.86 -13.23 -7.73
N ARG A 7 -15.99 -13.91 -7.51
CA ARG A 7 -17.31 -13.44 -7.97
C ARG A 7 -17.74 -12.11 -7.33
N LEU A 8 -17.08 -11.66 -6.26
CA LEU A 8 -17.32 -10.32 -5.72
C LEU A 8 -16.97 -9.24 -6.75
N ALA A 9 -16.02 -9.49 -7.66
CA ALA A 9 -15.70 -8.56 -8.75
C ALA A 9 -16.89 -8.33 -9.69
N ASP A 10 -17.78 -9.32 -9.88
CA ASP A 10 -19.01 -9.20 -10.69
C ASP A 10 -20.03 -8.22 -10.09
N HIS A 11 -19.80 -7.78 -8.85
CA HIS A 11 -20.63 -6.83 -8.11
C HIS A 11 -19.88 -5.56 -7.70
N PHE A 12 -18.58 -5.48 -7.96
CA PHE A 12 -17.76 -4.32 -7.60
C PHE A 12 -18.10 -3.14 -8.52
N ASN A 13 -18.71 -2.09 -7.95
CA ASN A 13 -19.18 -0.93 -8.72
C ASN A 13 -18.58 0.42 -8.29
N ALA A 14 -17.97 0.51 -7.09
CA ALA A 14 -17.39 1.75 -6.56
C ALA A 14 -18.31 2.98 -6.74
N SER A 15 -19.62 2.80 -6.55
CA SER A 15 -20.67 3.78 -6.91
C SER A 15 -20.58 5.13 -6.21
N ARG A 16 -19.87 5.22 -5.08
CA ARG A 16 -19.62 6.45 -4.31
C ARG A 16 -18.13 6.74 -4.12
N PHE A 17 -17.28 6.14 -4.95
CA PHE A 17 -15.86 6.46 -4.99
C PHE A 17 -15.63 7.81 -5.69
N GLU A 18 -15.01 8.75 -4.98
CA GLU A 18 -14.68 10.08 -5.47
C GLU A 18 -13.21 10.41 -5.12
N ALA A 19 -12.33 10.37 -6.13
CA ALA A 19 -10.90 10.61 -5.94
C ALA A 19 -10.61 12.02 -5.38
N ASN A 20 -11.37 13.03 -5.83
CA ASN A 20 -11.27 14.39 -5.29
C ASN A 20 -11.58 14.44 -3.79
N GLU A 21 -12.66 13.80 -3.35
CA GLU A 21 -13.03 13.80 -1.92
C GLU A 21 -11.92 13.19 -1.07
N ILE A 22 -11.32 12.07 -1.52
CA ILE A 22 -10.25 11.38 -0.79
C ILE A 22 -8.98 12.24 -0.71
N VAL A 23 -8.54 12.81 -1.84
CA VAL A 23 -7.29 13.58 -1.90
C VAL A 23 -7.42 14.94 -1.20
N GLU A 24 -8.52 15.66 -1.44
CA GLU A 24 -8.77 16.94 -0.76
C GLU A 24 -8.92 16.73 0.75
N PHE A 25 -9.56 15.64 1.17
CA PHE A 25 -9.63 15.27 2.58
C PHE A 25 -8.24 15.04 3.18
N ALA A 26 -7.37 14.28 2.52
CA ALA A 26 -6.01 14.05 3.01
C ALA A 26 -5.24 15.38 3.17
N ILE A 27 -5.31 16.26 2.16
CA ILE A 27 -4.65 17.58 2.17
C ILE A 27 -5.18 18.45 3.31
N ALA A 28 -6.50 18.55 3.45
CA ALA A 28 -7.16 19.36 4.47
C ALA A 28 -6.78 18.93 5.89
N ASN A 29 -6.44 17.65 6.09
CA ASN A 29 -6.05 17.09 7.38
C ASN A 29 -4.53 17.07 7.61
N GLY A 30 -3.76 17.78 6.78
CA GLY A 30 -2.33 17.94 6.97
C GLY A 30 -1.48 16.76 6.49
N MET A 31 -2.08 15.76 5.83
CA MET A 31 -1.33 14.67 5.21
C MET A 31 -0.48 15.21 4.05
N ARG A 32 0.65 14.55 3.76
CA ARG A 32 1.66 15.02 2.79
C ARG A 32 1.86 14.09 1.60
N TYR A 33 1.33 12.88 1.69
CA TYR A 33 1.29 11.88 0.63
C TYR A 33 0.08 10.99 0.89
N LEU A 34 -0.37 10.29 -0.15
CA LEU A 34 -1.44 9.30 -0.10
C LEU A 34 -0.88 7.95 -0.52
N SER A 35 -1.18 6.87 0.21
CA SER A 35 -0.93 5.50 -0.25
C SER A 35 -2.24 4.89 -0.72
N PHE A 36 -2.27 4.37 -1.95
CA PHE A 36 -3.47 3.75 -2.53
C PHE A 36 -3.16 2.36 -3.08
N PRO A 37 -4.01 1.35 -2.83
CA PRO A 37 -3.78 0.01 -3.34
C PRO A 37 -3.96 -0.04 -4.85
N ALA A 38 -2.89 -0.34 -5.58
CA ALA A 38 -3.00 -0.70 -6.99
C ALA A 38 -3.50 -2.15 -7.14
N ARG A 39 -3.00 -3.04 -6.27
CA ARG A 39 -3.32 -4.47 -6.31
C ARG A 39 -3.05 -5.18 -4.99
N GLY A 40 -4.04 -5.90 -4.48
CA GLY A 40 -3.94 -6.71 -3.27
C GLY A 40 -3.51 -8.16 -3.54
N CYS A 41 -3.33 -8.94 -2.48
CA CYS A 41 -3.00 -10.38 -2.59
C CYS A 41 -4.15 -11.21 -3.17
N ASP A 42 -5.36 -10.66 -3.27
CA ASP A 42 -6.46 -11.26 -4.01
C ASP A 42 -6.26 -11.25 -5.54
N GLY A 43 -5.31 -10.45 -6.02
CA GLY A 43 -4.97 -10.28 -7.42
C GLY A 43 -5.84 -9.29 -8.20
N PHE A 44 -6.85 -8.66 -7.57
CA PHE A 44 -7.72 -7.68 -8.23
C PHE A 44 -7.01 -6.35 -8.42
N CYS A 45 -6.95 -5.85 -9.66
CA CYS A 45 -6.28 -4.59 -9.97
C CYS A 45 -7.29 -3.43 -9.88
N LEU A 46 -6.98 -2.39 -9.11
CA LEU A 46 -7.77 -1.16 -9.10
C LEU A 46 -7.46 -0.21 -10.27
N PHE A 47 -6.57 -0.64 -11.17
CA PHE A 47 -6.13 0.05 -12.37
C PHE A 47 -6.42 -0.75 -13.64
N ASN A 48 -6.46 -0.09 -14.81
CA ASN A 48 -6.79 -0.73 -16.08
C ASN A 48 -5.59 -1.48 -16.71
N SER A 49 -5.15 -2.56 -16.06
CA SER A 49 -4.07 -3.40 -16.60
C SER A 49 -4.48 -4.09 -17.90
N GLN A 50 -3.61 -4.03 -18.91
CA GLN A 50 -3.77 -4.79 -20.16
C GLN A 50 -3.42 -6.26 -20.00
N LEU A 51 -2.84 -6.64 -18.87
CA LEU A 51 -2.34 -7.99 -18.59
C LEU A 51 -3.34 -8.86 -17.81
N SER A 52 -4.45 -8.28 -17.36
CA SER A 52 -5.47 -8.97 -16.57
C SER A 52 -6.88 -8.55 -16.96
N ASP A 53 -7.82 -9.48 -16.95
CA ASP A 53 -9.25 -9.17 -17.03
C ASP A 53 -9.87 -8.91 -15.65
N PHE A 54 -9.16 -9.23 -14.57
CA PHE A 54 -9.60 -9.10 -13.19
C PHE A 54 -9.24 -7.72 -12.63
N THR A 55 -9.96 -6.70 -13.11
CA THR A 55 -9.69 -5.28 -12.83
C THR A 55 -10.97 -4.47 -12.56
N SER A 56 -10.85 -3.36 -11.84
CA SER A 56 -11.94 -2.38 -11.63
C SER A 56 -12.49 -1.81 -12.94
N ALA A 57 -11.63 -1.63 -13.96
CA ALA A 57 -12.01 -1.11 -15.26
C ALA A 57 -12.88 -2.09 -16.07
N LYS A 58 -12.76 -3.39 -15.81
CA LYS A 58 -13.52 -4.47 -16.48
C LYS A 58 -14.66 -5.03 -15.62
N ALA A 59 -14.66 -4.74 -14.32
CA ALA A 59 -15.77 -4.97 -13.40
C ALA A 59 -16.94 -4.00 -13.68
N PRO A 60 -18.13 -4.17 -13.06
CA PRO A 60 -19.25 -3.23 -13.21
C PRO A 60 -18.92 -1.77 -12.86
N ALA A 61 -17.88 -1.52 -12.06
CA ALA A 61 -17.37 -0.19 -11.81
C ALA A 61 -17.00 0.52 -13.12
N GLY A 62 -16.39 -0.19 -14.08
CA GLY A 62 -16.05 0.36 -15.39
C GLY A 62 -15.08 1.54 -15.33
N ARG A 63 -14.28 1.62 -14.25
CA ARG A 63 -13.47 2.79 -13.88
C ARG A 63 -12.05 2.38 -13.53
N ASP A 64 -11.11 3.23 -13.93
CA ASP A 64 -9.70 3.13 -13.54
C ASP A 64 -9.46 3.97 -12.28
N LEU A 65 -9.61 3.36 -11.11
CA LEU A 65 -9.61 4.07 -9.83
C LEU A 65 -8.21 4.60 -9.45
N VAL A 66 -7.15 3.88 -9.82
CA VAL A 66 -5.78 4.37 -9.66
C VAL A 66 -5.54 5.56 -10.59
N GLY A 67 -6.02 5.50 -11.84
CA GLY A 67 -5.98 6.64 -12.78
C GLY A 67 -6.64 7.89 -12.24
N GLU A 68 -7.82 7.75 -11.64
CA GLU A 68 -8.53 8.86 -11.01
C GLU A 68 -7.74 9.47 -9.83
N ILE A 69 -7.23 8.65 -8.91
CA ILE A 69 -6.42 9.13 -7.78
C ILE A 69 -5.13 9.78 -8.25
N ALA A 70 -4.42 9.17 -9.19
CA ALA A 70 -3.17 9.70 -9.75
C ALA A 70 -3.37 11.09 -10.36
N SER A 71 -4.42 11.27 -11.17
CA SER A 71 -4.72 12.56 -11.79
C SER A 71 -5.00 13.66 -10.75
N VAL A 72 -5.71 13.32 -9.66
CA VAL A 72 -6.04 14.29 -8.61
C VAL A 72 -4.81 14.59 -7.73
N CYS A 73 -4.02 13.57 -7.39
CA CYS A 73 -2.76 13.76 -6.66
C CYS A 73 -1.80 14.67 -7.43
N GLU A 74 -1.64 14.44 -8.75
CA GLU A 74 -0.82 15.29 -9.62
C GLU A 74 -1.35 16.73 -9.67
N TYR A 75 -2.66 16.92 -9.82
CA TYR A 75 -3.28 18.25 -9.85
C TYR A 75 -3.03 19.04 -8.56
N HIS A 76 -3.10 18.39 -7.40
CA HIS A 76 -2.86 19.04 -6.10
C HIS A 76 -1.39 19.06 -5.67
N GLY A 77 -0.49 18.39 -6.39
CA GLY A 77 0.93 18.29 -6.04
C GLY A 77 1.20 17.50 -4.76
N ILE A 78 0.34 16.54 -4.42
CA ILE A 78 0.54 15.62 -3.29
C ILE A 78 1.16 14.32 -3.80
N GLY A 79 2.11 13.75 -3.05
CA GLY A 79 2.78 12.52 -3.46
C GLY A 79 1.84 11.32 -3.44
N LEU A 80 1.77 10.56 -4.55
CA LEU A 80 1.06 9.27 -4.60
C LEU A 80 2.04 8.11 -4.40
N CYS A 81 1.81 7.32 -3.36
CA CYS A 81 2.41 6.02 -3.14
C CYS A 81 1.43 4.93 -3.63
N LEU A 82 1.91 3.96 -4.40
CA LEU A 82 1.10 2.81 -4.81
C LEU A 82 1.52 1.57 -4.04
N GLN A 83 0.54 0.94 -3.38
CA GLN A 83 0.73 -0.36 -2.74
C GLN A 83 0.44 -1.48 -3.74
N TYR A 84 1.35 -2.44 -3.84
CA TYR A 84 1.26 -3.54 -4.78
C TYR A 84 1.71 -4.86 -4.11
N SER A 85 0.88 -5.90 -4.20
CA SER A 85 1.24 -7.23 -3.72
C SER A 85 2.23 -7.91 -4.68
N TYR A 86 3.49 -7.94 -4.30
CA TYR A 86 4.59 -8.42 -5.14
C TYR A 86 4.70 -9.94 -5.09
N ASN A 87 4.77 -10.54 -3.90
CA ASN A 87 5.11 -11.96 -3.71
C ASN A 87 3.94 -12.82 -3.21
N GLN A 88 2.70 -12.31 -3.29
CA GLN A 88 1.51 -13.09 -2.96
C GLN A 88 0.37 -12.73 -3.91
N ASP A 89 -0.20 -13.72 -4.58
CA ASP A 89 -1.35 -13.51 -5.45
C ASP A 89 -2.20 -14.79 -5.52
N TRP A 90 -3.42 -14.68 -5.00
CA TRP A 90 -4.35 -15.79 -4.91
C TRP A 90 -4.97 -16.13 -6.27
N HIS A 91 -5.05 -15.18 -7.20
CA HIS A 91 -5.76 -15.33 -8.47
C HIS A 91 -4.85 -15.84 -9.59
N HIS A 92 -3.62 -15.32 -9.70
CA HIS A 92 -2.74 -15.68 -10.82
C HIS A 92 -2.24 -17.14 -10.68
N PRO A 93 -2.33 -17.98 -11.73
CA PRO A 93 -2.02 -19.41 -11.63
C PRO A 93 -0.54 -19.69 -11.36
N ASN A 94 0.35 -18.78 -11.72
CA ASN A 94 1.79 -18.95 -11.54
C ASN A 94 2.31 -18.38 -10.22
N ALA A 95 1.48 -17.67 -9.45
CA ALA A 95 1.93 -16.92 -8.29
C ALA A 95 2.13 -17.78 -7.03
N PRO A 96 3.05 -17.39 -6.14
CA PRO A 96 3.05 -17.90 -4.78
C PRO A 96 1.70 -17.62 -4.08
N GLY A 97 1.18 -18.62 -3.38
CA GLY A 97 -0.12 -18.52 -2.70
C GLY A 97 -1.33 -18.61 -3.63
N SER A 98 -1.14 -18.98 -4.90
CA SER A 98 -2.23 -19.15 -5.86
C SER A 98 -3.29 -20.14 -5.35
N LYS A 99 -4.55 -19.71 -5.45
CA LYS A 99 -5.75 -20.50 -5.16
C LYS A 99 -6.51 -20.84 -6.45
N ALA A 100 -5.91 -20.59 -7.62
CA ALA A 100 -6.46 -20.95 -8.92
C ALA A 100 -6.66 -22.47 -9.03
N GLU A 101 -7.75 -22.87 -9.69
CA GLU A 101 -8.06 -24.30 -9.90
C GLU A 101 -6.94 -25.03 -10.66
N LYS A 102 -6.22 -24.30 -11.53
CA LYS A 102 -5.07 -24.78 -12.31
C LYS A 102 -3.79 -24.02 -11.94
N ALA A 103 -3.42 -24.04 -10.67
CA ALA A 103 -2.15 -23.46 -10.24
C ALA A 103 -0.96 -24.22 -10.88
N VAL A 104 -0.03 -23.45 -11.47
CA VAL A 104 1.21 -23.93 -12.10
C VAL A 104 2.41 -23.59 -11.21
N LEU A 105 2.36 -22.46 -10.50
CA LEU A 105 3.41 -21.97 -9.59
C LEU A 105 4.77 -21.71 -10.29
N ASP A 106 4.74 -21.15 -11.51
CA ASP A 106 5.94 -20.67 -12.22
C ASP A 106 6.32 -19.25 -11.76
N LEU A 107 7.24 -19.16 -10.80
CA LEU A 107 7.62 -17.89 -10.20
C LEU A 107 8.18 -16.90 -11.22
N ASP A 108 9.00 -17.33 -12.18
CA ASP A 108 9.61 -16.42 -13.15
C ASP A 108 8.55 -15.80 -14.07
N ALA A 109 7.62 -16.63 -14.56
CA ALA A 109 6.51 -16.14 -15.38
C ALA A 109 5.59 -15.17 -14.60
N TYR A 110 5.37 -15.42 -13.31
CA TYR A 110 4.63 -14.50 -12.45
C TYR A 110 5.39 -13.18 -12.22
N LEU A 111 6.69 -13.24 -11.96
CA LEU A 111 7.49 -12.04 -11.76
C LEU A 111 7.61 -11.21 -13.05
N ASP A 112 7.64 -11.83 -14.23
CA ASP A 112 7.56 -11.09 -15.50
C ASP A 112 6.22 -10.33 -15.62
N TYR A 113 5.12 -10.95 -15.20
CA TYR A 113 3.82 -10.28 -15.13
C TYR A 113 3.82 -9.11 -14.15
N VAL A 114 4.41 -9.27 -12.96
CA VAL A 114 4.58 -8.18 -11.97
C VAL A 114 5.42 -7.03 -12.55
N PHE A 115 6.56 -7.32 -13.18
CA PHE A 115 7.41 -6.30 -13.81
C PHE A 115 6.66 -5.49 -14.85
N ASN A 116 5.87 -6.17 -15.68
CA ASN A 116 5.07 -5.51 -16.70
C ASN A 116 3.94 -4.66 -16.08
N GLN A 117 3.26 -5.12 -15.02
CA GLN A 117 2.25 -4.32 -14.32
C GLN A 117 2.85 -3.09 -13.62
N ILE A 118 4.00 -3.23 -12.95
CA ILE A 118 4.72 -2.08 -12.38
C ILE A 118 5.13 -1.10 -13.49
N SER A 119 5.52 -1.60 -14.66
CA SER A 119 5.81 -0.75 -15.81
C SER A 119 4.57 -0.01 -16.31
N GLU A 120 3.38 -0.64 -16.32
CA GLU A 120 2.12 0.06 -16.63
C GLU A 120 1.87 1.21 -15.64
N LEU A 121 2.00 0.94 -14.34
CA LEU A 121 1.81 1.94 -13.28
C LEU A 121 2.77 3.13 -13.43
N LEU A 122 4.04 2.87 -13.71
CA LEU A 122 5.07 3.91 -13.82
C LEU A 122 5.13 4.62 -15.18
N THR A 123 4.37 4.17 -16.19
CA THR A 123 4.38 4.81 -17.51
C THR A 123 3.04 5.44 -17.90
N GLN A 124 1.94 5.06 -17.24
CA GLN A 124 0.60 5.51 -17.62
C GLN A 124 -0.09 6.42 -16.58
N TYR A 125 0.44 6.51 -15.35
CA TYR A 125 -0.24 7.17 -14.22
C TYR A 125 0.50 8.40 -13.69
N GLY A 126 1.29 9.07 -14.55
CA GLY A 126 2.03 10.27 -14.18
C GLY A 126 3.16 10.02 -13.17
N PRO A 127 3.61 11.05 -12.44
CA PRO A 127 4.70 10.93 -11.47
C PRO A 127 4.23 10.17 -10.21
N ILE A 128 4.86 9.03 -9.94
CA ILE A 128 4.61 8.23 -8.74
C ILE A 128 5.68 8.55 -7.71
N ALA A 129 5.26 8.92 -6.50
CA ALA A 129 6.17 9.29 -5.41
C ALA A 129 6.83 8.06 -4.79
N ALA A 130 6.09 6.96 -4.65
CA ALA A 130 6.63 5.71 -4.11
C ALA A 130 5.89 4.47 -4.60
N ILE A 131 6.57 3.32 -4.60
CA ILE A 131 5.98 1.99 -4.73
C ILE A 131 6.28 1.19 -3.45
N ARG A 132 5.23 0.74 -2.76
CA ARG A 132 5.33 -0.14 -1.59
C ARG A 132 4.95 -1.56 -1.99
N LEU A 133 5.91 -2.48 -1.90
CA LEU A 133 5.80 -3.87 -2.33
C LEU A 133 5.60 -4.78 -1.12
N ASP A 134 4.44 -5.46 -1.09
CA ASP A 134 4.04 -6.36 0.00
C ASP A 134 4.05 -7.84 -0.43
N GLY A 135 3.69 -8.74 0.50
CA GLY A 135 3.56 -10.18 0.23
C GLY A 135 4.72 -11.02 0.76
N PHE A 136 5.44 -10.49 1.75
CA PHE A 136 6.49 -11.19 2.47
C PHE A 136 6.05 -11.45 3.90
N ASP A 137 6.06 -12.73 4.31
CA ASP A 137 5.68 -13.12 5.68
C ASP A 137 6.74 -12.73 6.73
N ALA A 138 7.98 -12.46 6.29
CA ALA A 138 9.08 -11.98 7.11
C ALA A 138 10.15 -11.30 6.24
N PRO A 139 10.95 -10.38 6.78
CA PRO A 139 12.16 -9.91 6.11
C PRO A 139 13.03 -11.13 5.78
N LEU A 140 13.56 -11.21 4.57
CA LEU A 140 14.37 -12.34 4.15
C LEU A 140 15.63 -12.40 5.04
N ALA A 141 15.63 -13.25 6.06
CA ALA A 141 16.76 -13.49 6.95
C ALA A 141 17.92 -14.19 6.21
N ASN A 142 19.16 -13.91 6.60
CA ASN A 142 20.43 -14.25 5.93
C ASN A 142 20.78 -15.73 5.61
N ASN A 143 19.82 -16.67 5.57
CA ASN A 143 20.15 -18.07 5.33
C ASN A 143 19.32 -18.76 4.24
N SER A 144 20.06 -19.46 3.37
CA SER A 144 19.69 -20.48 2.37
C SER A 144 19.54 -20.04 0.91
N GLN A 145 19.88 -20.94 -0.01
CA GLN A 145 20.27 -20.64 -1.39
C GLN A 145 19.11 -20.23 -2.32
N ASP A 146 17.85 -20.48 -1.96
CA ASP A 146 16.65 -19.99 -2.66
C ASP A 146 16.49 -18.46 -2.57
N LYS A 147 17.17 -17.85 -1.60
CA LYS A 147 17.20 -16.42 -1.34
C LYS A 147 17.78 -15.60 -2.51
N ARG A 148 18.85 -16.10 -3.16
CA ARG A 148 19.60 -15.34 -4.18
C ARG A 148 18.83 -15.11 -5.50
N CYS A 149 17.94 -16.02 -5.88
CA CYS A 149 17.13 -15.86 -7.08
C CYS A 149 16.05 -14.79 -6.87
N GLN A 150 15.44 -14.76 -5.67
CA GLN A 150 14.53 -13.68 -5.28
C GLN A 150 15.27 -12.36 -5.09
N ASP A 151 16.44 -12.35 -4.43
CA ASP A 151 17.26 -11.15 -4.26
C ASP A 151 17.57 -10.50 -5.61
N LYS A 152 17.95 -11.29 -6.62
CA LYS A 152 18.25 -10.74 -7.95
C LYS A 152 17.01 -10.16 -8.64
N ARG A 153 15.87 -10.88 -8.66
CA ARG A 153 14.65 -10.34 -9.28
C ARG A 153 14.12 -9.11 -8.53
N CYS A 154 14.27 -9.05 -7.21
CA CYS A 154 13.90 -7.87 -6.44
C CYS A 154 14.83 -6.68 -6.74
N GLN A 155 16.13 -6.92 -6.90
CA GLN A 155 17.06 -5.88 -7.36
C GLN A 155 16.75 -5.44 -8.79
N ASP A 156 16.48 -6.39 -9.70
CA ASP A 156 16.16 -6.07 -11.10
C ASP A 156 14.85 -5.25 -11.19
N LEU A 157 13.86 -5.50 -10.32
CA LEU A 157 12.64 -4.67 -10.22
C LEU A 157 12.95 -3.29 -9.63
N TYR A 158 13.73 -3.22 -8.57
CA TYR A 158 14.17 -1.95 -7.97
C TYR A 158 14.87 -1.07 -9.02
N ASP A 159 15.79 -1.66 -9.80
CA ASP A 159 16.51 -0.99 -10.87
C ASP A 159 15.56 -0.55 -12.00
N LEU A 160 14.57 -1.39 -12.36
CA LEU A 160 13.54 -1.04 -13.34
C LEU A 160 12.71 0.16 -12.89
N ILE A 161 12.26 0.18 -11.63
CA ILE A 161 11.47 1.29 -11.09
C ILE A 161 12.26 2.60 -11.22
N HIS A 162 13.51 2.60 -10.77
CA HIS A 162 14.39 3.77 -10.88
C HIS A 162 14.76 4.13 -12.32
N HIS A 163 14.80 3.16 -13.23
CA HIS A 163 15.01 3.43 -14.65
C HIS A 163 13.82 4.16 -15.27
N LEU A 164 12.59 3.73 -14.93
CA LEU A 164 11.36 4.34 -15.45
C LEU A 164 11.06 5.69 -14.80
N GLN A 165 11.23 5.78 -13.47
CA GLN A 165 11.00 6.99 -12.69
C GLN A 165 12.08 7.12 -11.60
N PRO A 166 13.19 7.85 -11.88
CA PRO A 166 14.32 7.97 -10.95
C PRO A 166 14.00 8.60 -9.59
N GLN A 167 12.87 9.30 -9.47
CA GLN A 167 12.42 9.94 -8.24
C GLN A 167 11.55 9.04 -7.35
N THR A 168 11.07 7.90 -7.87
CA THR A 168 10.12 7.04 -7.16
C THR A 168 10.84 6.27 -6.06
N LEU A 169 10.41 6.45 -4.81
CA LEU A 169 10.94 5.70 -3.67
C LEU A 169 10.39 4.27 -3.67
N VAL A 170 11.21 3.29 -3.31
CA VAL A 170 10.83 1.87 -3.27
C VAL A 170 11.02 1.32 -1.86
N ALA A 171 10.00 0.61 -1.38
CA ALA A 171 10.07 -0.16 -0.14
C ALA A 171 9.52 -1.58 -0.34
N TYR A 172 10.28 -2.59 0.08
CA TYR A 172 9.81 -3.96 0.25
C TYR A 172 9.40 -4.19 1.72
N GLN A 173 8.29 -3.57 2.15
CA GLN A 173 7.80 -3.61 3.53
C GLN A 173 8.92 -3.31 4.55
N GLN A 174 9.28 -4.26 5.42
CA GLN A 174 10.31 -4.08 6.47
C GLN A 174 11.74 -4.35 5.98
N GLY A 175 11.93 -4.51 4.68
CA GLY A 175 13.21 -4.68 4.01
C GLY A 175 13.49 -6.10 3.54
N LEU A 176 14.00 -6.17 2.32
CA LEU A 176 14.31 -7.37 1.58
C LEU A 176 15.72 -7.32 0.99
N LEU A 177 16.04 -6.22 0.30
CA LEU A 177 17.35 -5.93 -0.27
C LEU A 177 18.32 -5.31 0.74
N GLY A 178 17.78 -4.58 1.72
CA GLY A 178 18.57 -3.70 2.59
C GLY A 178 19.11 -2.47 1.85
N SER A 179 18.82 -2.29 0.57
CA SER A 179 19.17 -1.14 -0.28
C SER A 179 17.97 -0.26 -0.67
N GLU A 180 16.78 -0.58 -0.16
CA GLU A 180 15.54 0.20 -0.37
C GLU A 180 15.66 1.66 0.06
N ASP A 181 14.86 2.53 -0.56
CA ASP A 181 14.93 3.97 -0.29
C ASP A 181 14.33 4.34 1.08
N PHE A 182 13.42 3.50 1.58
CA PHE A 182 12.83 3.61 2.91
C PHE A 182 12.29 2.25 3.39
N PHE A 183 12.02 2.13 4.69
CA PHE A 183 11.39 0.95 5.28
C PHE A 183 10.03 1.28 5.88
N SER A 184 9.03 0.45 5.59
CA SER A 184 7.63 0.64 6.01
C SER A 184 7.17 -0.57 6.83
N ALA A 185 7.26 -0.43 8.16
CA ALA A 185 7.02 -1.52 9.09
C ALA A 185 5.58 -1.54 9.63
N ASN A 186 5.00 -2.73 9.69
CA ASN A 186 3.61 -2.91 10.14
C ASN A 186 3.54 -2.84 11.67
N HIS A 187 2.77 -1.89 12.21
CA HIS A 187 2.45 -1.75 13.63
C HIS A 187 3.62 -1.54 14.61
N CYS A 188 4.87 -1.58 14.14
CA CYS A 188 6.04 -1.48 14.99
C CYS A 188 6.86 -0.22 14.69
N LEU A 189 7.41 0.35 15.75
CA LEU A 189 8.42 1.40 15.70
C LEU A 189 9.82 0.76 15.65
N PRO A 190 10.83 1.49 15.14
CA PRO A 190 12.23 1.05 15.20
C PRO A 190 12.60 0.58 16.59
N ASN A 191 12.86 -0.72 16.75
CA ASN A 191 13.44 -1.23 17.98
C ASN A 191 14.26 -2.51 17.71
N GLU A 192 15.29 -2.70 18.53
CA GLU A 192 16.37 -3.70 18.35
C GLU A 192 15.88 -5.13 18.67
N GLU A 193 14.74 -5.25 19.33
CA GLU A 193 14.25 -6.46 19.96
C GLU A 193 13.05 -7.10 19.22
N ASP A 194 12.42 -6.36 18.31
CA ASP A 194 11.24 -6.79 17.55
C ASP A 194 11.63 -7.27 16.16
N ALA A 195 11.53 -8.59 15.96
CA ALA A 195 11.83 -9.23 14.68
C ALA A 195 10.92 -8.73 13.55
N ASP A 196 9.73 -8.20 13.86
CA ASP A 196 8.79 -7.67 12.88
C ASP A 196 9.25 -6.32 12.31
N CYS A 197 10.26 -5.68 12.92
CA CYS A 197 10.91 -4.46 12.41
C CYS A 197 11.89 -4.73 11.25
N GLY A 198 12.36 -5.97 11.04
CA GLY A 198 13.26 -6.29 9.92
C GLY A 198 14.52 -5.42 9.80
N PHE A 199 14.81 -4.94 8.59
CA PHE A 199 16.00 -4.13 8.30
C PHE A 199 15.93 -2.71 8.85
N PHE A 200 14.75 -2.29 9.29
CA PHE A 200 14.51 -0.99 9.92
C PHE A 200 15.50 -0.71 11.05
N PHE A 201 15.82 -1.74 11.85
CA PHE A 201 16.78 -1.58 12.94
C PHE A 201 18.24 -1.48 12.46
N ILE A 202 18.56 -2.14 11.35
CA ILE A 202 19.92 -2.24 10.81
C ILE A 202 20.31 -0.96 10.04
N HIS A 203 19.34 -0.29 9.44
CA HIS A 203 19.53 0.88 8.57
C HIS A 203 18.90 2.16 9.15
N GLY A 204 19.32 2.51 10.37
CA GLY A 204 18.87 3.72 11.08
C GLY A 204 19.14 5.05 10.34
N ASP A 205 19.92 5.03 9.27
CA ASP A 205 20.26 6.18 8.42
C ASP A 205 19.24 6.46 7.30
N ARG A 206 18.30 5.55 7.07
CA ARG A 206 17.27 5.72 6.03
C ARG A 206 15.94 6.25 6.58
N PRO A 207 15.10 6.86 5.71
CA PRO A 207 13.74 7.19 6.07
C PRO A 207 12.93 5.96 6.48
N HIS A 208 12.00 6.21 7.39
CA HIS A 208 11.25 5.18 8.09
C HIS A 208 9.77 5.53 8.11
N GLU A 209 8.92 4.53 8.01
CA GLU A 209 7.47 4.66 8.05
C GLU A 209 6.86 3.59 8.96
N LEU A 210 6.04 4.02 9.91
CA LEU A 210 5.15 3.14 10.67
C LEU A 210 3.83 3.05 9.91
N TYR A 211 3.53 1.85 9.41
CA TYR A 211 2.28 1.55 8.74
C TYR A 211 1.31 0.87 9.70
N THR A 212 0.14 1.48 9.91
CA THR A 212 -0.89 0.91 10.79
C THR A 212 -2.28 1.31 10.33
N SER A 213 -3.33 0.82 10.99
CA SER A 213 -4.72 1.00 10.58
C SER A 213 -5.56 1.66 11.68
N LEU A 214 -6.52 2.50 11.27
CA LEU A 214 -7.59 2.98 12.14
C LEU A 214 -8.47 1.84 12.65
N THR A 215 -8.56 0.74 11.92
CA THR A 215 -9.27 -0.46 12.34
C THR A 215 -8.25 -1.45 12.92
N PRO A 216 -8.15 -1.62 14.26
CA PRO A 216 -7.08 -2.42 14.85
C PRO A 216 -7.10 -3.87 14.37
N GLY A 217 -6.00 -4.32 13.76
CA GLY A 217 -5.83 -5.67 13.22
C GLY A 217 -6.43 -5.92 11.84
N PHE A 218 -6.98 -4.90 11.18
CA PHE A 218 -7.63 -5.04 9.86
C PHE A 218 -7.20 -3.91 8.93
N TRP A 219 -6.91 -4.26 7.67
CA TRP A 219 -6.53 -3.29 6.62
C TRP A 219 -7.71 -2.92 5.73
N GLY A 220 -8.56 -3.90 5.41
CA GLY A 220 -9.79 -3.68 4.64
C GLY A 220 -11.01 -3.45 5.53
N TYR A 221 -12.12 -3.07 4.90
CA TYR A 221 -13.40 -2.83 5.58
C TYR A 221 -13.91 -4.09 6.29
N ALA A 222 -14.31 -3.94 7.55
CA ALA A 222 -14.88 -5.01 8.38
C ALA A 222 -16.09 -4.47 9.15
N ALA A 223 -17.30 -4.83 8.71
CA ALA A 223 -18.55 -4.32 9.28
C ALA A 223 -18.71 -4.60 10.78
N GLU A 224 -18.15 -5.71 11.26
CA GLU A 224 -18.15 -6.13 12.66
C GLU A 224 -17.28 -5.27 13.59
N LEU A 225 -16.46 -4.37 13.01
CA LEU A 225 -15.60 -3.43 13.71
C LEU A 225 -16.12 -1.99 13.71
N ALA A 226 -17.28 -1.74 13.10
CA ALA A 226 -17.97 -0.46 13.22
C ALA A 226 -18.10 -0.04 14.69
N GLY A 227 -17.73 1.19 15.00
CA GLY A 227 -17.70 1.77 16.35
C GLY A 227 -16.41 1.47 17.14
N LYS A 228 -15.49 0.66 16.60
CA LYS A 228 -14.28 0.20 17.30
C LYS A 228 -12.98 0.74 16.68
N HIS A 229 -13.09 1.73 15.80
CA HIS A 229 -11.92 2.34 15.18
C HIS A 229 -11.15 3.20 16.20
N LEU A 230 -9.88 3.49 15.89
CA LEU A 230 -9.04 4.35 16.71
C LEU A 230 -9.65 5.76 16.79
N ARG A 231 -9.67 6.31 17.99
CA ARG A 231 -10.14 7.67 18.24
C ARG A 231 -9.01 8.68 18.08
N SER A 232 -9.34 9.93 17.81
CA SER A 232 -8.44 11.08 17.70
C SER A 232 -7.33 11.14 18.77
N LYS A 233 -7.64 10.79 20.03
CA LYS A 233 -6.63 10.68 21.10
C LYS A 233 -5.58 9.60 20.85
N GLN A 234 -5.99 8.43 20.36
CA GLN A 234 -5.10 7.32 20.03
C GLN A 234 -4.29 7.62 18.77
N ILE A 235 -4.92 8.22 17.75
CA ILE A 235 -4.24 8.68 16.54
C ILE A 235 -3.15 9.70 16.89
N TRP A 236 -3.47 10.67 17.75
CA TRP A 236 -2.48 11.64 18.22
C TRP A 236 -1.33 10.99 18.99
N ALA A 237 -1.63 9.99 19.82
CA ALA A 237 -0.60 9.23 20.52
C ALA A 237 0.36 8.51 19.56
N LEU A 238 -0.12 8.03 18.40
CA LEU A 238 0.74 7.45 17.36
C LEU A 238 1.68 8.52 16.74
N LEU A 239 1.18 9.73 16.50
CA LEU A 239 2.02 10.85 16.04
C LEU A 239 3.08 11.23 17.10
N GLU A 240 2.71 11.27 18.38
CA GLU A 240 3.67 11.53 19.47
C GLU A 240 4.71 10.42 19.61
N GLN A 241 4.34 9.16 19.33
CA GLN A 241 5.25 8.02 19.38
C GLN A 241 6.24 7.99 18.21
N THR A 242 5.84 8.43 17.02
CA THR A 242 6.67 8.41 15.80
C THR A 242 7.59 9.64 15.68
N ALA A 243 7.25 10.76 16.30
CA ALA A 243 8.02 12.00 16.21
C ALA A 243 9.49 11.89 16.68
N PRO A 244 9.82 11.28 17.85
CA PRO A 244 11.20 11.26 18.35
C PRO A 244 12.18 10.50 17.45
N SER A 245 11.70 9.49 16.72
CA SER A 245 12.49 8.67 15.79
C SER A 245 12.44 9.19 14.36
N GLN A 246 11.87 10.38 14.12
CA GLN A 246 11.67 10.98 12.78
C GLN A 246 11.03 10.00 11.79
N THR A 247 10.09 9.19 12.29
CA THR A 247 9.40 8.16 11.51
C THR A 247 8.10 8.74 10.96
N ASN A 248 7.83 8.52 9.68
CA ASN A 248 6.55 8.86 9.09
C ASN A 248 5.45 7.96 9.67
N LEU A 249 4.25 8.50 9.88
CA LEU A 249 3.07 7.69 10.17
C LEU A 249 2.24 7.53 8.89
N LEU A 250 2.12 6.30 8.40
CA LEU A 250 1.15 5.93 7.37
C LEU A 250 -0.05 5.26 8.05
N LEU A 251 -1.16 5.98 8.10
CA LEU A 251 -2.38 5.53 8.77
C LEU A 251 -3.44 5.15 7.75
N ASN A 252 -3.74 3.85 7.68
CA ASN A 252 -4.76 3.28 6.80
C ASN A 252 -6.17 3.56 7.33
N THR A 253 -7.05 3.96 6.41
CA THR A 253 -8.51 3.92 6.55
C THR A 253 -9.07 3.10 5.41
N ALA A 254 -9.99 2.19 5.71
CA ALA A 254 -10.63 1.39 4.68
C ALA A 254 -11.81 2.18 4.09
N LEU A 255 -11.87 2.28 2.76
CA LEU A 255 -13.08 2.77 2.11
C LEU A 255 -14.24 1.82 2.36
N MET A 256 -15.44 2.39 2.42
CA MET A 256 -16.69 1.65 2.47
C MET A 256 -16.86 0.79 1.21
N PRO A 257 -17.69 -0.28 1.22
CA PRO A 257 -17.89 -1.13 0.04
C PRO A 257 -18.41 -0.40 -1.22
N ASP A 258 -19.05 0.77 -1.04
CA ASP A 258 -19.49 1.63 -2.13
C ASP A 258 -18.37 2.56 -2.66
N GLY A 259 -17.21 2.60 -2.00
CA GLY A 259 -16.05 3.41 -2.35
C GLY A 259 -15.97 4.76 -1.62
N SER A 260 -16.96 5.09 -0.78
CA SER A 260 -16.93 6.33 0.02
C SER A 260 -16.01 6.22 1.24
N LEU A 261 -15.53 7.35 1.74
CA LEU A 261 -14.82 7.41 3.03
C LEU A 261 -15.76 7.02 4.18
N ASP A 262 -15.23 6.32 5.20
CA ASP A 262 -15.98 5.99 6.41
C ASP A 262 -16.18 7.25 7.28
N LEU A 263 -17.43 7.58 7.60
CA LEU A 263 -17.77 8.73 8.43
C LEU A 263 -17.20 8.62 9.85
N GLU A 264 -17.03 7.40 10.39
CA GLU A 264 -16.38 7.21 11.68
C GLU A 264 -14.93 7.70 11.64
N ASP A 265 -14.18 7.27 10.62
CA ASP A 265 -12.77 7.62 10.44
C ASP A 265 -12.59 9.10 10.09
N ILE A 266 -13.44 9.64 9.21
CA ILE A 266 -13.42 11.05 8.81
C ILE A 266 -13.49 11.95 10.04
N ASN A 267 -14.41 11.70 10.97
CA ASN A 267 -14.61 12.59 12.13
C ASN A 267 -13.39 12.60 13.06
N GLU A 268 -12.74 11.45 13.26
CA GLU A 268 -11.56 11.34 14.11
C GLU A 268 -10.34 11.99 13.44
N LEU A 269 -10.17 11.80 12.13
CA LEU A 269 -9.11 12.41 11.35
C LEU A 269 -9.27 13.93 11.22
N LEU A 270 -10.50 14.45 11.05
CA LEU A 270 -10.80 15.89 11.09
C LEU A 270 -10.34 16.52 12.40
N THR A 271 -10.67 15.87 13.52
CA THR A 271 -10.26 16.34 14.85
C THR A 271 -8.73 16.39 14.98
N VAL A 272 -8.01 15.44 14.38
CA VAL A 272 -6.54 15.42 14.35
C VAL A 272 -6.01 16.49 13.40
N GLY A 273 -6.60 16.65 12.22
CA GLY A 273 -6.24 17.66 11.23
C GLY A 273 -6.36 19.09 11.77
N GLU A 274 -7.48 19.42 12.42
CA GLU A 274 -7.67 20.71 13.10
C GLU A 274 -6.58 20.96 14.17
N ARG A 275 -6.18 19.91 14.87
CA ARG A 275 -5.11 20.00 15.87
C ARG A 275 -3.75 20.25 15.23
N ILE A 276 -3.44 19.59 14.10
CA ILE A 276 -2.23 19.80 13.31
C ILE A 276 -2.20 21.22 12.73
N GLU A 277 -3.31 21.71 12.18
CA GLU A 277 -3.41 23.05 11.63
C GLU A 277 -3.13 24.11 12.71
N LYS A 278 -3.72 23.93 13.90
CA LYS A 278 -3.58 24.90 15.00
C LYS A 278 -2.21 24.87 15.67
N ASN A 279 -1.65 23.68 15.89
CA ASN A 279 -0.48 23.50 16.77
C ASN A 279 0.77 22.99 16.05
N GLY A 280 0.67 22.59 14.78
CA GLY A 280 1.67 21.81 14.08
C GLY A 280 1.64 20.32 14.46
N PHE A 281 2.52 19.55 13.82
CA PHE A 281 2.81 18.17 14.22
C PHE A 281 3.51 18.13 15.59
N PRO A 282 3.44 17.02 16.34
CA PRO A 282 4.23 16.84 17.56
C PRO A 282 5.71 17.14 17.32
N LEU A 283 6.31 17.90 18.24
CA LEU A 283 7.73 18.25 18.19
C LEU A 283 8.57 17.15 18.87
N VAL A 284 9.81 17.01 18.40
CA VAL A 284 10.89 16.22 19.03
C VAL A 284 11.37 16.92 20.31
#